data_AF-A0A1L5L3X9-F1
#
_entry.id   AF-A0A1L5L3X9-F1
#
_cell.length_a   1.000
_cell.length_b   1.000
_cell.length_c   1.000
_cell.angle_alpha   90.00
_cell.angle_beta   90.00
_cell.angle_gamma   90.00
#
_symmetry.space_group_name_H-M   'P 1'
#
loop_
_entity.id
_entity.type
_entity.pdbx_description
1 polymer ?
#
loop_
_entity_poly.entity_id
_entity_poly.type
_entity_poly.pdbx_seq_one_letter_code
_entity_poly.pdbx_strand_id
1 'polypeptide(L)' 'DTAVSRGFVYVRESEGLMEEARKVVTDSLDKCLSGRHADWNKIKMTIRDTMNDFIWKKTKRRPMVIPIIMDV' A
#
# COMPACT_ATOMS: atom_id res chain seq x y z
N ASP A 1 -8.76 -7.01 -1.18
CA ASP A 1 -7.97 -5.76 -1.10
C ASP A 1 -8.74 -4.64 -0.42
N THR A 2 -8.59 -4.51 0.89
CA THR A 2 -9.30 -3.51 1.70
C THR A 2 -8.28 -2.51 2.23
N ALA A 3 -8.52 -1.21 2.04
CA ALA A 3 -7.70 -0.14 2.60
C ALA A 3 -8.46 0.56 3.73
N VAL A 4 -7.81 0.75 4.88
CA VAL A 4 -8.40 1.43 6.04
C VAL A 4 -7.47 2.56 6.48
N SER A 5 -8.02 3.76 6.61
CA SER A 5 -7.33 4.95 7.11
C SER A 5 -7.88 5.34 8.48
N ARG A 6 -7.00 5.66 9.44
CA ARG A 6 -7.36 6.29 10.73
C ARG A 6 -6.46 7.48 10.99
N GLY A 7 -7.05 8.66 11.25
CA GLY A 7 -6.33 9.89 11.60
C GLY A 7 -5.44 10.49 10.50
N PHE A 8 -5.41 9.89 9.31
CA PHE A 8 -4.56 10.31 8.20
C PHE A 8 -5.36 10.92 7.05
N VAL A 9 -6.45 10.27 6.64
CA VAL A 9 -7.24 10.62 5.46
C VAL A 9 -8.74 10.60 5.79
N TYR A 10 -9.43 11.73 5.59
CA TYR A 10 -10.89 11.85 5.70
C TYR A 10 -11.55 11.40 4.38
N VAL A 11 -12.41 10.39 4.44
CA VAL A 11 -12.77 9.51 3.30
C VAL A 11 -13.42 10.23 2.11
N ARG A 12 -14.10 11.36 2.30
CA ARG A 12 -14.81 12.06 1.20
C ARG A 12 -13.91 12.86 0.25
N GLU A 13 -12.80 13.43 0.72
CA GLU A 13 -11.89 14.25 -0.12
C GLU A 13 -10.73 13.43 -0.70
N SER A 14 -10.74 12.12 -0.50
CA SER A 14 -9.57 11.26 -0.66
C SER A 14 -9.81 9.98 -1.44
N GLU A 15 -11.00 9.81 -2.01
CA GLU A 15 -11.31 8.65 -2.86
C GLU A 15 -10.26 8.49 -3.97
N GLY A 16 -9.86 9.59 -4.63
CA GLY A 16 -8.79 9.56 -5.63
C GLY A 16 -7.42 9.14 -5.08
N LEU A 17 -7.05 9.62 -3.90
CA LEU A 17 -5.78 9.25 -3.26
C LEU A 17 -5.76 7.75 -2.88
N MET A 18 -6.90 7.23 -2.41
CA MET A 18 -7.03 5.83 -2.04
C MET A 18 -7.04 4.91 -3.26
N GLU A 19 -7.67 5.33 -4.36
CA GLU A 19 -7.67 4.57 -5.60
C GLU A 19 -6.26 4.49 -6.21
N GLU A 20 -5.55 5.63 -6.25
CA GLU A 20 -4.16 5.65 -6.67
C GLU A 20 -3.27 4.78 -5.76
N ALA A 21 -3.47 4.84 -4.44
CA ALA A 21 -2.73 4.01 -3.49
C ALA A 21 -2.96 2.50 -3.76
N ARG A 22 -4.23 2.10 -3.99
CA ARG A 22 -4.59 0.73 -4.33
C ARG A 22 -3.85 0.29 -5.59
N LYS A 23 -3.90 1.09 -6.66
CA LYS A 23 -3.21 0.79 -7.92
C LYS A 23 -1.70 0.59 -7.72
N VAL A 24 -1.06 1.51 -6.98
CA VAL A 24 0.37 1.44 -6.69
C VAL A 24 0.75 0.17 -5.91
N VAL A 25 -0.09 -0.27 -4.97
CA VAL A 25 0.12 -1.52 -4.23
C VAL A 25 -0.09 -2.74 -5.13
N THR A 26 -1.14 -2.77 -5.94
CA THR A 26 -1.42 -3.86 -6.88
C THR A 26 -0.27 -4.03 -7.87
N ASP A 27 0.20 -2.95 -8.49
CA ASP A 27 1.33 -2.98 -9.42
C ASP A 27 2.62 -3.51 -8.76
N SER A 28 2.81 -3.21 -7.48
CA SER A 28 3.95 -3.68 -6.68
C SER A 28 3.83 -5.17 -6.34
N LEU A 29 2.62 -5.60 -5.96
CA LEU A 29 2.29 -6.98 -5.65
C LEU A 29 2.50 -7.89 -6.88
N ASP A 30 1.98 -7.49 -8.05
CA ASP A 30 2.11 -8.27 -9.30
C ASP A 30 3.59 -8.50 -9.66
N LYS A 31 4.43 -7.50 -9.47
CA LYS A 31 5.88 -7.63 -9.67
C LYS A 31 6.49 -8.61 -8.68
N CYS A 32 6.12 -8.56 -7.40
CA CYS A 32 6.60 -9.52 -6.41
C CYS A 32 6.14 -10.97 -6.72
N LEU A 33 4.90 -11.14 -7.17
CA LEU A 33 4.30 -12.45 -7.45
C LEU A 33 4.77 -13.05 -8.78
N SER A 34 5.24 -12.24 -9.72
CA SER A 34 5.83 -12.72 -10.99
C SER A 34 7.15 -13.50 -10.80
N GLY A 35 7.77 -13.44 -9.63
CA GLY A 35 8.97 -14.20 -9.29
C GLY A 35 8.68 -15.66 -8.92
N ARG A 36 9.63 -16.57 -9.19
CA ARG A 36 9.50 -18.01 -8.88
C ARG A 36 9.33 -18.35 -7.40
N HIS A 37 9.60 -17.41 -6.49
CA HIS A 37 9.42 -17.58 -5.04
C HIS A 37 8.82 -16.31 -4.44
N ALA A 38 7.53 -16.35 -4.14
CA ALA A 38 6.84 -15.31 -3.39
C ALA A 38 7.24 -15.39 -1.92
N ASP A 39 8.12 -14.49 -1.47
CA ASP A 39 8.48 -14.32 -0.07
C ASP A 39 7.52 -13.29 0.58
N TRP A 40 6.71 -13.75 1.53
CA TRP A 40 5.75 -12.90 2.24
C TRP A 40 6.39 -11.74 2.99
N ASN A 41 7.58 -11.91 3.55
CA ASN A 41 8.29 -10.82 4.23
C ASN A 41 8.74 -9.77 3.22
N LYS A 42 9.25 -10.22 2.06
CA LYS A 42 9.62 -9.32 0.96
C LYS A 42 8.42 -8.56 0.42
N ILE A 43 7.28 -9.22 0.25
CA ILE A 43 6.03 -8.59 -0.18
C ILE A 43 5.60 -7.52 0.83
N LYS A 44 5.52 -7.86 2.12
CA LYS A 44 5.14 -6.90 3.18
C LYS A 44 6.06 -5.68 3.20
N MET A 45 7.38 -5.89 3.11
CA MET A 45 8.35 -4.80 3.08
C MET A 45 8.16 -3.92 1.84
N THR A 46 8.00 -4.53 0.67
CA THR A 46 7.81 -3.82 -0.59
C THR A 46 6.53 -2.99 -0.57
N ILE A 47 5.41 -3.54 -0.08
CA ILE A 47 4.14 -2.81 0.09
C ILE A 47 4.33 -1.60 1.01
N ARG A 48 4.98 -1.79 2.16
CA ARG A 48 5.22 -0.73 3.13
C ARG A 48 6.04 0.41 2.52
N ASP A 49 7.15 0.09 1.86
CA ASP A 49 8.05 1.10 1.29
C ASP A 49 7.39 1.84 0.13
N THR A 50 6.71 1.10 -0.76
CA THR A 50 5.96 1.68 -1.88
C THR A 50 4.89 2.66 -1.38
N MET A 51 4.15 2.28 -0.34
CA MET A 51 3.12 3.14 0.26
C MET A 51 3.68 4.35 0.98
N ASN A 52 4.78 4.19 1.72
CA ASN A 52 5.46 5.32 2.37
C ASN A 52 5.91 6.36 1.33
N ASP A 53 6.51 5.91 0.24
CA ASP A 53 6.97 6.78 -0.85
C ASP A 53 5.81 7.47 -1.55
N PHE A 54 4.75 6.73 -1.88
CA PHE A 54 3.56 7.29 -2.52
C PHE A 54 2.91 8.37 -1.65
N ILE A 55 2.68 8.07 -0.37
CA ILE A 55 2.05 9.00 0.57
C ILE A 55 2.92 10.25 0.75
N TRP A 56 4.23 10.08 0.93
CA TRP A 56 5.13 11.23 1.07
C TRP A 56 5.10 12.13 -0.17
N LYS A 57 5.13 11.55 -1.37
CA LYS A 57 5.09 12.30 -2.63
C LYS A 57 3.80 13.11 -2.77
N LYS A 58 2.65 12.52 -2.41
CA LYS A 58 1.33 13.13 -2.56
C LYS A 58 0.95 14.10 -1.46
N THR A 59 1.30 13.81 -0.20
CA THR A 59 0.77 14.54 0.96
C THR A 59 1.84 15.17 1.84
N LYS A 60 3.13 14.91 1.59
CA LYS A 60 4.27 15.35 2.45
C LYS A 60 4.12 14.92 3.92
N ARG A 61 3.48 13.78 4.17
CA ARG A 61 3.30 13.20 5.50
C ARG A 61 3.88 11.78 5.53
N ARG A 62 4.13 11.25 6.73
CA ARG A 62 4.65 9.90 6.95
C ARG A 62 3.77 9.14 7.96
N PRO A 63 2.55 8.73 7.57
CA PRO A 63 1.72 7.92 8.45
C PRO A 63 2.31 6.53 8.64
N MET A 64 1.85 5.84 9.67
CA MET A 64 2.20 4.43 9.89
C MET A 64 1.48 3.55 8.85
N VAL A 65 2.25 2.76 8.10
CA VAL A 65 1.74 1.75 7.15
C VAL A 65 1.99 0.35 7.71
N ILE A 66 0.91 -0.41 7.94
CA ILE A 66 0.97 -1.78 8.47
C ILE A 66 0.33 -2.73 7.44
N PRO A 67 1.11 -3.46 6.63
CA PRO A 67 0.58 -4.45 5.70
C PRO A 67 0.17 -5.73 6.45
N ILE A 68 -1.03 -6.24 6.15
CA ILE A 68 -1.56 -7.49 6.67
C ILE A 68 -1.87 -8.39 5.47
N ILE A 69 -1.33 -9.61 5.48
CA ILE A 69 -1.62 -10.66 4.50
C ILE A 69 -2.33 -11.76 5.25
N MET A 70 -3.53 -12.14 4.78
CA MET A 70 -4.33 -13.23 5.33
C MET A 70 -4.48 -14.29 4.24
N ASP A 71 -4.24 -15.55 4.60
CA ASP A 71 -4.61 -16.69 3.77
C ASP A 71 -6.10 -16.99 4.03
N VAL A 72 -6.87 -17.28 2.98
CA VAL A 72 -8.34 -17.50 3.04
C VAL A 72 -8.73 -18.88 2.57
#